data_AF-A0A1G7XG97-F1
#
_entry.id   AF-A0A1G7XG97-F1
#
_cell.length_a   1.000
_cell.length_b   1.000
_cell.length_c   1.000
_cell.angle_alpha   90.00
_cell.angle_beta   90.00
_cell.angle_gamma   90.00
#
_symmetry.space_group_name_H-M   'P 1'
#
loop_
_entity.id
_entity.type
_entity.pdbx_description
1 polymer ?
#
loop_
_entity_poly.entity_id
_entity_poly.type
_entity_poly.pdbx_seq_one_letter_code
_entity_poly.pdbx_strand_id
1 'polypeptide(L)'
;MDQNTYNRLRKQVDFVKSLLAVLVIALFVLALLGPHDALVTALAVVIGGGLLNLYRQHRILLRYICPNCGESPHHKVDDRAGEHHDPGTASCLHCGQRLME
;
A
#
# COMPACT_ATOMS: atom_id res chain seq x y z
N MET A 1 -0.21 8.38 17.73
CA MET A 1 -1.55 8.16 17.14
C MET A 1 -2.26 6.99 17.84
N ASP A 2 -3.59 6.96 17.93
CA ASP A 2 -4.32 5.82 18.53
C ASP A 2 -4.15 4.55 17.66
N GLN A 3 -4.11 3.38 18.29
CA GLN A 3 -3.92 2.08 17.63
C GLN A 3 -4.98 1.83 16.55
N ASN A 4 -6.20 2.29 16.80
CA ASN A 4 -7.27 2.21 15.82
C ASN A 4 -6.99 3.07 14.60
N THR A 5 -6.28 4.19 14.74
CA THR A 5 -5.94 5.07 13.62
C THR A 5 -4.90 4.43 12.71
N TYR A 6 -3.85 3.79 13.24
CA TYR A 6 -2.88 3.05 12.43
C TYR A 6 -3.53 1.88 11.69
N ASN A 7 -4.31 1.05 12.41
CA ASN A 7 -5.00 -0.09 11.81
C ASN A 7 -6.03 0.34 10.75
N ARG A 8 -6.73 1.46 10.98
CA ARG A 8 -7.68 2.04 10.01
C ARG A 8 -6.97 2.57 8.77
N LEU A 9 -5.88 3.32 8.95
CA LEU A 9 -5.07 3.83 7.84
C LEU A 9 -4.53 2.68 6.99
N ARG A 10 -4.09 1.60 7.62
CA ARG A 10 -3.62 0.41 6.92
C ARG A 10 -4.72 -0.29 6.11
N LYS A 11 -5.86 -0.60 6.73
CA LYS A 11 -7.00 -1.20 6.00
C LYS A 11 -7.40 -0.38 4.77
N GLN A 12 -7.30 0.94 4.88
CA GLN A 12 -7.55 1.84 3.77
C GLN A 12 -6.48 1.71 2.67
N VAL A 13 -5.20 1.63 3.02
CA VAL A 13 -4.11 1.40 2.05
C VAL A 13 -4.27 0.06 1.32
N ASP A 14 -4.57 -1.02 2.05
CA ASP A 14 -4.74 -2.36 1.48
C ASP A 14 -5.95 -2.41 0.51
N PHE A 15 -7.04 -1.75 0.89
CA PHE A 15 -8.21 -1.60 0.03
C PHE A 15 -7.89 -0.82 -1.24
N VAL A 16 -7.21 0.33 -1.12
CA VAL A 16 -6.82 1.16 -2.28
C VAL A 16 -5.87 0.40 -3.20
N LYS A 17 -4.92 -0.36 -2.65
CA LYS A 17 -3.99 -1.20 -3.42
C LYS A 17 -4.73 -2.25 -4.24
N SER A 18 -5.68 -2.94 -3.61
CA SER A 18 -6.50 -3.97 -4.26
C SER A 18 -7.41 -3.37 -5.34
N LEU A 19 -8.04 -2.22 -5.04
CA LEU A 19 -8.85 -1.50 -6.01
C LEU A 19 -8.04 -1.05 -7.23
N LEU A 20 -6.84 -0.50 -7.01
CA LEU A 20 -5.94 -0.10 -8.09
C LEU A 20 -5.55 -1.28 -8.98
N ALA A 21 -5.27 -2.45 -8.40
CA ALA A 21 -4.98 -3.64 -9.18
C ALA A 21 -6.14 -4.01 -10.12
N VAL A 22 -7.38 -3.98 -9.60
CA VAL A 22 -8.58 -4.21 -10.42
C VAL A 22 -8.74 -3.15 -11.51
N LEU A 23 -8.52 -1.87 -11.20
CA LEU A 23 -8.60 -0.78 -12.17
C LEU A 23 -7.54 -0.90 -13.29
N VAL A 24 -6.33 -1.33 -12.96
CA VAL A 24 -5.26 -1.58 -13.94
C VAL A 24 -5.64 -2.73 -14.87
N ILE A 25 -6.20 -3.82 -14.34
CA ILE A 25 -6.71 -4.93 -15.17
C ILE A 25 -7.83 -4.42 -16.09
N ALA A 26 -8.77 -3.63 -15.55
CA ALA A 26 -9.85 -3.04 -16.36
C ALA A 26 -9.31 -2.12 -17.46
N LEU A 27 -8.31 -1.29 -17.16
CA LEU A 27 -7.65 -0.42 -18.14
C LEU A 27 -7.01 -1.23 -19.27
N PHE A 28 -6.34 -2.33 -18.93
CA PHE A 28 -5.70 -3.21 -19.90
C PHE A 28 -6.74 -3.87 -20.83
N VAL A 29 -7.83 -4.38 -20.24
CA VAL A 29 -8.95 -4.95 -21.00
C VAL A 29 -9.54 -3.90 -21.94
N LEU A 30 -9.82 -2.68 -21.44
CA LEU A 30 -10.31 -1.59 -22.29
C LEU A 30 -9.32 -1.30 -23.42
N ALA A 31 -8.03 -1.14 -23.14
CA ALA A 31 -7.03 -0.86 -24.18
C ALA A 31 -7.02 -1.91 -25.31
N LEU A 32 -7.29 -3.18 -25.01
CA LEU A 32 -7.36 -4.26 -26.01
C LEU A 32 -8.64 -4.23 -26.85
N LEU A 33 -9.78 -3.84 -26.26
CA LEU A 33 -11.07 -3.83 -26.95
C LEU A 33 -11.32 -2.58 -27.81
N GLY A 34 -10.42 -1.59 -27.77
CA GLY A 34 -10.53 -0.33 -28.54
C GLY A 34 -11.76 0.56 -28.26
N PRO A 35 -12.28 0.68 -27.02
CA PRO A 35 -13.30 1.66 -26.68
C PRO A 35 -12.72 3.08 -26.69
N HIS A 36 -13.61 4.07 -26.65
CA HIS A 36 -13.33 5.51 -26.65
C HIS A 36 -12.08 5.92 -25.85
N ASP A 37 -11.13 6.58 -26.52
CA ASP A 37 -9.87 7.10 -25.95
C ASP A 37 -10.08 7.94 -24.68
N ALA A 38 -11.20 8.67 -24.58
CA ALA A 38 -11.54 9.48 -23.41
C ALA A 38 -11.75 8.64 -22.14
N LEU A 39 -12.36 7.44 -22.26
CA LEU A 39 -12.59 6.55 -21.12
C LEU A 39 -11.27 5.96 -20.60
N VAL A 40 -10.41 5.52 -21.53
CA VAL A 40 -9.07 4.99 -21.23
C VAL A 40 -8.23 6.07 -20.53
N THR A 41 -8.26 7.30 -21.05
CA THR A 41 -7.53 8.43 -20.48
C THR A 41 -8.04 8.78 -19.08
N ALA A 42 -9.36 8.86 -18.88
CA ALA A 42 -9.96 9.15 -17.58
C ALA A 42 -9.58 8.07 -16.54
N LEU A 43 -9.64 6.80 -16.93
CA LEU A 43 -9.27 5.68 -16.05
C LEU A 43 -7.77 5.71 -15.68
N ALA A 44 -6.89 6.02 -16.62
CA ALA A 44 -5.46 6.18 -16.36
C ALA A 44 -5.18 7.31 -15.35
N VAL A 45 -5.89 8.45 -15.46
CA VAL A 45 -5.79 9.55 -14.50
C VAL A 45 -6.24 9.13 -13.10
N VAL A 46 -7.36 8.39 -12.99
CA VAL A 46 -7.85 7.86 -11.70
C VAL A 46 -6.83 6.92 -11.07
N ILE A 47 -6.23 6.02 -11.86
CA ILE A 47 -5.16 5.12 -11.38
C ILE A 47 -3.96 5.93 -10.89
N GLY A 48 -3.50 6.92 -11.68
CA GLY A 48 -2.39 7.80 -11.29
C GLY A 48 -2.65 8.56 -9.99
N GLY A 49 -3.87 9.09 -9.81
CA GLY A 49 -4.28 9.76 -8.58
C GLY A 49 -4.32 8.81 -7.38
N GLY A 50 -4.83 7.59 -7.57
CA GLY A 50 -4.84 6.57 -6.54
C GLY A 50 -3.42 6.13 -6.14
N LEU A 51 -2.52 5.95 -7.09
CA LEU A 51 -1.10 5.64 -6.84
C LEU A 51 -0.41 6.75 -6.04
N LEU A 52 -0.64 8.02 -6.38
CA LEU A 52 -0.09 9.15 -5.64
C LEU A 52 -0.61 9.19 -4.20
N ASN A 53 -1.90 8.92 -3.99
CA ASN A 53 -2.48 8.84 -2.66
C ASN A 53 -1.87 7.68 -1.84
N LEU A 54 -1.76 6.51 -2.46
CA LEU A 54 -1.15 5.33 -1.84
C LEU A 54 0.31 5.57 -1.47
N TYR A 55 1.08 6.24 -2.34
CA TYR A 55 2.45 6.65 -2.06
C TYR A 55 2.53 7.58 -0.84
N ARG A 56 1.65 8.58 -0.74
CA ARG A 56 1.61 9.48 0.44
C ARG A 56 1.26 8.72 1.72
N GLN A 57 0.30 7.81 1.68
CA GLN A 57 -0.10 7.00 2.83
C GLN A 57 1.02 6.06 3.29
N HIS A 58 1.72 5.40 2.35
CA HIS A 58 2.90 4.60 2.68
C HIS A 58 4.00 5.42 3.34
N ARG A 59 4.23 6.65 2.88
CA ARG A 59 5.24 7.54 3.48
C ARG A 59 4.92 7.92 4.93
N ILE A 60 3.65 7.99 5.30
CA ILE A 60 3.21 8.20 6.68
C ILE A 60 3.48 6.95 7.51
N LEU A 61 3.15 5.77 6.99
CA LEU A 61 3.38 4.50 7.69
C LEU A 61 4.88 4.26 7.94
N LEU A 62 5.76 4.63 7.01
CA LEU A 62 7.21 4.48 7.13
C LEU A 62 7.86 5.31 8.25
N ARG A 63 7.17 6.31 8.80
CA ARG A 63 7.69 7.12 9.91
C ARG A 63 7.71 6.36 11.24
N TYR A 64 6.92 5.30 11.35
CA TYR A 64 6.79 4.53 12.59
C TYR A 64 8.03 3.68 12.83
N ILE A 65 8.61 3.74 14.02
CA ILE A 65 9.84 3.03 14.39
C ILE A 65 9.58 2.16 15.62
N CYS A 66 10.24 1.01 15.68
CA CYS A 66 10.29 0.16 16.85
C CYS A 66 11.07 0.85 17.98
N PRO A 67 10.48 1.11 19.16
CA PRO A 67 11.14 1.83 20.26
C PRO A 67 12.28 1.04 20.91
N ASN A 68 12.32 -0.29 20.73
CA ASN A 68 13.35 -1.14 21.33
C ASN A 68 14.50 -1.45 20.37
N CYS A 69 14.18 -1.65 19.10
CA CYS A 69 15.12 -2.10 18.09
C CYS A 69 15.49 -1.01 17.07
N GLY A 70 14.80 0.13 17.08
CA GLY A 70 15.07 1.25 16.17
C GLY A 70 14.73 0.98 14.69
N GLU A 71 14.20 -0.21 14.38
CA GLU A 71 13.85 -0.59 13.02
C GLU A 71 12.54 0.05 12.58
N SER A 72 12.50 0.54 11.34
CA SER A 72 11.28 0.99 10.65
C SER A 72 10.30 -0.17 10.48
N PRO A 73 9.01 0.07 10.12
CA PRO A 73 8.05 -1.00 9.92
C PRO A 73 8.59 -1.88 8.80
N HIS A 74 8.78 -3.16 9.08
CA HIS A 74 9.60 -4.00 8.23
C HIS A 74 9.02 -4.10 6.83
N HIS A 75 9.83 -3.71 5.85
CA HIS A 75 9.71 -4.22 4.51
C HIS A 75 10.58 -5.48 4.45
N LYS A 76 10.11 -6.61 4.98
CA LYS A 76 10.90 -7.84 4.95
C LYS A 76 10.70 -8.48 3.58
N VAL A 77 11.73 -8.43 2.76
CA VAL A 77 11.79 -9.23 1.53
C VAL A 77 12.09 -10.66 1.96
N ASP A 78 11.17 -11.59 1.67
CA ASP A 78 11.46 -13.02 1.83
C ASP A 78 12.23 -13.50 0.60
N ASP A 79 13.51 -13.75 0.77
CA ASP A 79 14.38 -14.23 -0.31
C ASP A 79 13.95 -15.62 -0.85
N ARG A 80 13.10 -16.36 -0.13
CA ARG A 80 12.57 -17.67 -0.58
C ARG A 80 11.21 -17.59 -1.25
N ALA A 81 10.37 -16.61 -0.89
CA ALA A 81 8.99 -16.51 -1.40
C ALA A 81 8.82 -15.52 -2.56
N GLY A 82 9.84 -14.69 -2.87
CA GLY A 82 9.82 -13.82 -4.04
C GLY A 82 8.83 -12.65 -3.98
N GLU A 83 7.93 -12.58 -2.99
CA GLU A 83 7.01 -11.46 -2.77
C GLU A 83 6.91 -11.09 -1.28
N HIS A 84 7.32 -9.85 -1.00
CA HIS A 84 6.88 -8.93 0.06
C HIS A 84 6.16 -9.57 1.26
N HIS A 85 6.88 -9.79 2.38
CA HIS A 85 6.17 -9.88 3.65
C HIS A 85 5.52 -8.54 3.95
N ASP A 86 4.23 -8.64 4.25
CA ASP A 86 3.36 -7.56 4.64
C ASP A 86 4.06 -6.71 5.73
N PRO A 87 4.20 -5.37 5.58
CA PRO A 87 4.65 -4.46 6.65
C PRO A 87 3.58 -4.35 7.77
N GLY A 88 2.99 -5.49 8.08
CA GLY A 88 1.58 -5.67 8.25
C GLY A 88 1.23 -6.03 9.68
N THR A 89 1.96 -5.44 10.61
CA THR A 89 1.66 -5.57 12.02
C THR A 89 1.96 -4.23 12.66
N ALA A 90 1.08 -3.77 13.55
CA ALA A 90 1.38 -2.64 14.44
C ALA A 90 2.52 -2.97 15.44
N SER A 91 3.10 -4.16 15.31
CA SER A 91 4.21 -4.70 16.05
C SER A 91 5.40 -4.89 15.12
N CYS A 92 6.59 -4.64 15.63
CA CYS A 92 7.85 -5.02 15.02
C CYS A 92 7.91 -6.55 14.81
N LEU A 93 8.37 -6.98 13.64
CA LEU A 93 8.54 -8.40 13.28
C LEU A 93 9.84 -8.99 13.87
N HIS A 94 10.80 -8.15 14.28
CA HIS A 94 12.04 -8.61 14.92
C HIS A 94 11.90 -8.86 16.42
N CYS A 95 11.27 -7.95 17.17
CA CYS A 95 11.14 -8.08 18.62
C CYS A 95 9.69 -8.18 19.13
N GLY A 96 8.70 -8.16 18.23
CA GLY A 96 7.28 -8.20 18.61
C GLY A 96 6.76 -6.92 19.27
N GLN A 97 7.63 -5.93 19.48
CA GLN A 97 7.31 -4.72 20.23
C GLN A 97 6.61 -3.68 19.38
N ARG A 98 5.76 -2.87 20.01
CA ARG A 98 4.84 -1.96 19.30
C ARG A 98 5.60 -0.86 18.56
N LEU A 99 5.21 -0.59 17.33
CA LEU A 99 5.74 0.55 16.58
C LEU A 99 5.20 1.86 17.17
N MET A 100 6.08 2.85 17.29
CA MET A 100 5.77 4.21 17.76
C MET A 100 6.13 5.21 16.67
N GLU A 101 5.37 6.31 16.59
CA GLU A 101 5.65 7.39 15.63
C GLU A 101 6.84 8.24 16.05
#